data_AF-A0A6A6D9T7-F1
#
_entry.id   AF-A0A6A6D9T7-F1
#
_cell.length_a   1.000
_cell.length_b   1.000
_cell.length_c   1.000
_cell.angle_alpha   90.00
_cell.angle_beta   90.00
_cell.angle_gamma   90.00
#
_symmetry.space_group_name_H-M   'P 1'
#
loop_
_entity.id
_entity.type
_entity.pdbx_description
1 polymer ?
#
loop_
_entity_poly.entity_id
_entity_poly.type
_entity_poly.pdbx_seq_one_letter_code
_entity_poly.pdbx_strand_id
1 'polypeptide(L)'
;MNWGNAIVRELKNAGDVITELQLELHLEGNFRKTEKKMTWLAAQGSLLEAEFLEVGYLLTKDMLKGDDLDDYLATDTTVMIEALCRANLVGLKEGDVLQLERKGYFRVDKSVCHEPEGRAVLFKIPTSGKDSS
;
A
#
# COMPACT_ATOMS: atom_id res chain seq x y z
N MET A 1 7.95 -11.61 4.12
CA MET A 1 7.02 -12.68 4.53
C MET A 1 7.38 -13.99 3.83
N ASN A 2 7.51 -15.09 4.57
CA ASN A 2 7.83 -16.44 4.03
C ASN A 2 6.95 -17.52 4.71
N TRP A 3 5.63 -17.38 4.66
CA TRP A 3 4.71 -18.34 5.31
C TRP A 3 4.41 -19.58 4.46
N GLY A 4 4.97 -19.65 3.25
CA GLY A 4 4.76 -20.76 2.32
C GLY A 4 3.71 -20.45 1.25
N ASN A 5 3.25 -21.52 0.60
CA ASN A 5 2.28 -21.45 -0.47
C ASN A 5 0.85 -21.66 0.04
N ALA A 6 -0.12 -21.10 -0.66
CA ALA A 6 -1.52 -21.42 -0.45
C ALA A 6 -2.21 -21.64 -1.79
N ILE A 7 -3.20 -22.53 -1.81
CA ILE A 7 -4.01 -22.87 -2.98
C ILE A 7 -5.41 -22.31 -2.75
N VAL A 8 -5.91 -21.51 -3.70
CA VAL A 8 -7.31 -21.05 -3.67
C VAL A 8 -8.21 -22.26 -3.92
N ARG A 9 -9.11 -22.56 -2.97
CA ARG A 9 -10.08 -23.65 -3.09
C ARG A 9 -11.45 -23.16 -3.47
N GLU A 10 -11.83 -22.00 -2.97
CA GLU A 10 -13.15 -21.42 -3.21
C GLU A 10 -13.06 -19.89 -3.32
N LEU A 11 -13.92 -19.34 -4.18
CA LEU A 11 -14.18 -17.93 -4.36
C LEU A 11 -15.66 -17.71 -4.01
N LYS A 12 -15.94 -16.82 -3.06
CA LYS A 12 -17.31 -16.37 -2.82
C LYS A 12 -17.50 -14.99 -3.42
N ASN A 13 -18.66 -14.80 -4.05
CA ASN A 13 -18.97 -13.59 -4.78
C ASN A 13 -20.39 -13.13 -4.44
N ALA A 14 -20.57 -11.81 -4.38
CA ALA A 14 -21.87 -11.16 -4.31
C ALA A 14 -22.09 -10.41 -5.63
N GLY A 15 -22.79 -11.03 -6.57
CA GLY A 15 -22.86 -10.55 -7.96
C GLY A 15 -21.49 -10.62 -8.63
N ASP A 16 -21.02 -9.49 -9.16
CA ASP A 16 -19.73 -9.38 -9.85
C ASP A 16 -18.55 -9.06 -8.91
N VAL A 17 -18.80 -8.94 -7.60
CA VAL A 17 -17.76 -8.58 -6.60
C VAL A 17 -17.35 -9.82 -5.80
N ILE A 18 -16.06 -10.13 -5.79
CA ILE A 18 -15.47 -11.17 -4.93
C ILE A 18 -15.42 -10.65 -3.49
N THR A 19 -16.01 -11.38 -2.55
CA THR A 19 -16.11 -10.98 -1.14
C THR A 19 -15.26 -11.83 -0.20
N GLU A 20 -14.95 -13.08 -0.56
CA GLU A 20 -14.14 -13.98 0.26
C GLU A 20 -13.30 -14.92 -0.62
N LEU A 21 -12.09 -15.21 -0.15
CA LEU A 21 -11.17 -16.20 -0.71
C LEU A 21 -10.92 -17.28 0.33
N GLN A 22 -11.25 -18.54 0.01
CA GLN A 22 -10.86 -19.68 0.85
C GLN A 22 -9.59 -20.31 0.32
N LEU A 23 -8.58 -20.34 1.18
CA LEU A 23 -7.21 -20.73 0.85
C LEU A 23 -6.81 -21.92 1.72
N GLU A 24 -6.25 -22.94 1.10
CA GLU A 24 -5.62 -24.07 1.80
C GLU A 24 -4.10 -23.87 1.81
N LEU A 25 -3.51 -23.91 3.01
CA LEU A 25 -2.07 -23.78 3.18
C LEU A 25 -1.35 -25.02 2.65
N HIS A 26 -0.34 -24.82 1.80
CA HIS A 26 0.44 -25.86 1.15
C HIS A 26 1.93 -25.62 1.40
N LEU A 27 2.42 -25.98 2.59
CA LEU A 27 3.80 -25.69 3.03
C LEU A 27 4.87 -26.46 2.26
N GLU A 28 4.53 -27.62 1.69
CA GLU A 28 5.43 -28.44 0.87
C GLU A 28 5.66 -27.84 -0.53
N GLY A 29 4.92 -26.79 -0.87
CA GLY A 29 5.00 -26.10 -2.15
C GLY A 29 6.35 -25.42 -2.39
N ASN A 30 6.78 -25.41 -3.64
CA ASN A 30 7.96 -24.66 -4.05
C ASN A 30 7.59 -23.21 -4.39
N PHE A 31 7.89 -22.28 -3.48
CA PHE A 31 7.61 -20.84 -3.63
C PHE A 31 8.22 -20.20 -4.89
N ARG A 32 9.29 -20.80 -5.46
CA ARG A 32 9.90 -20.30 -6.70
C ARG A 32 9.01 -20.53 -7.93
N LYS A 33 8.16 -21.55 -7.89
CA LYS A 33 7.20 -21.87 -8.97
C LYS A 33 5.91 -21.06 -8.87
N THR A 34 5.80 -20.19 -7.87
CA THR A 34 4.60 -19.43 -7.58
C THR A 34 4.68 -18.07 -8.23
N GLU A 35 3.83 -17.87 -9.24
CA GLU A 35 3.79 -16.65 -10.04
C GLU A 35 3.19 -15.49 -9.24
N LYS A 36 2.07 -15.73 -8.56
CA LYS A 36 1.35 -14.72 -7.79
C LYS A 36 1.86 -14.69 -6.36
N LYS A 37 2.28 -13.51 -5.92
CA LYS A 37 2.80 -13.29 -4.57
C LYS A 37 2.10 -12.09 -3.96
N MET A 38 1.52 -12.29 -2.79
CA MET A 38 0.78 -11.26 -2.06
C MET A 38 1.35 -11.03 -0.67
N THR A 39 0.98 -9.91 -0.07
CA THR A 39 1.24 -9.55 1.33
C THR A 39 -0.11 -9.52 2.04
N TRP A 40 -0.17 -9.95 3.30
CA TRP A 40 -1.42 -10.00 4.04
C TRP A 40 -1.21 -9.67 5.52
N LEU A 41 -2.29 -9.28 6.18
CA LEU A 41 -2.35 -9.05 7.62
C LEU A 41 -3.32 -10.06 8.24
N ALA A 42 -2.93 -10.63 9.37
CA ALA A 42 -3.82 -11.48 10.14
C ALA A 42 -4.98 -10.63 10.67
N ALA A 43 -6.20 -11.12 10.54
CA ALA A 43 -7.37 -10.47 11.12
C ALA A 43 -7.32 -10.48 12.66
N GLN A 44 -6.66 -11.48 13.24
CA GLN A 44 -6.43 -11.59 14.67
C GLN A 44 -5.22 -10.74 15.10
N GLY A 45 -5.43 -9.86 16.07
CA GLY A 45 -4.42 -9.01 16.69
C GLY A 45 -4.77 -7.53 16.63
N SER A 46 -3.84 -6.69 17.06
CA SER A 46 -3.98 -5.23 16.99
C SER A 46 -3.62 -4.73 15.59
N LEU A 47 -4.65 -4.44 14.80
CA LEU A 47 -4.54 -3.66 13.57
C LEU A 47 -4.71 -2.18 13.90
N LEU A 48 -4.00 -1.36 13.13
CA LEU A 48 -4.06 0.09 13.22
C LEU A 48 -4.57 0.62 11.89
N GLU A 49 -5.38 1.67 11.98
CA GLU A 49 -5.77 2.44 10.81
C GLU A 49 -4.62 3.36 10.41
N ALA A 50 -4.39 3.44 9.11
CA ALA A 50 -3.41 4.34 8.52
C ALA A 50 -3.96 4.90 7.20
N GLU A 51 -3.42 6.02 6.80
CA GLU A 51 -3.65 6.61 5.49
C GLU A 51 -2.33 6.69 4.73
N PHE A 52 -2.36 6.26 3.49
CA PHE A 52 -1.24 6.41 2.57
C PHE A 52 -1.53 7.55 1.62
N LEU A 53 -0.67 8.57 1.63
CA LEU A 53 -0.66 9.63 0.63
C LEU A 53 0.28 9.22 -0.50
N GLU A 54 -0.28 9.02 -1.69
CA GLU A 54 0.48 8.88 -2.92
C GLU A 54 0.45 10.19 -3.70
N VAL A 55 1.62 10.73 -4.02
CA VAL A 55 1.75 11.99 -4.77
C VAL A 55 2.23 11.67 -6.19
N GLY A 56 1.44 12.07 -7.17
CA GLY A 56 1.72 11.96 -8.59
C GLY A 56 2.41 13.20 -9.16
N TYR A 57 2.42 13.30 -10.49
CA TYR A 57 3.03 14.42 -11.20
C TYR A 57 2.18 15.69 -11.06
N LEU A 58 2.84 16.83 -10.81
CA LEU A 58 2.19 18.15 -10.79
C LEU A 58 1.86 18.68 -12.18
N LEU A 59 2.60 18.23 -13.20
CA LEU A 59 2.43 18.64 -14.58
C LEU A 59 1.98 17.46 -15.43
N THR A 60 1.09 17.73 -16.37
CA THR A 60 0.64 16.75 -17.37
C THR A 60 1.65 16.61 -18.53
N LYS A 61 2.70 17.43 -18.55
CA LYS A 61 3.71 17.51 -19.61
C LYS A 61 5.12 17.56 -19.04
N ASP A 62 6.02 16.75 -19.62
CA ASP A 62 7.41 16.61 -19.16
C ASP A 62 8.25 17.88 -19.31
N MET A 63 7.96 18.71 -20.33
CA MET A 63 8.73 19.92 -20.63
C MET A 63 7.86 20.99 -21.29
N LEU A 64 7.83 22.18 -20.68
CA LEU A 64 7.15 23.37 -21.20
C LEU A 64 8.09 24.12 -22.17
N LYS A 65 7.58 24.59 -23.32
CA LYS A 65 8.35 25.33 -24.33
C LYS A 65 7.62 26.59 -24.75
N GLY A 66 7.66 27.61 -23.89
CA GLY A 66 6.92 28.87 -24.09
C GLY A 66 5.41 28.73 -23.88
N ASP A 67 5.00 27.61 -23.28
CA ASP A 67 3.64 27.32 -22.85
C ASP A 67 3.28 28.11 -21.58
N ASP A 68 2.00 28.44 -21.39
CA ASP A 68 1.51 28.92 -20.09
C ASP A 68 1.48 27.74 -19.10
N LEU A 69 1.94 27.96 -17.88
CA LEU A 69 2.03 26.93 -16.86
C LEU A 69 0.65 26.40 -16.47
N ASP A 70 -0.33 27.31 -16.37
CA ASP A 70 -1.66 27.02 -15.85
C ASP A 70 -2.40 26.00 -16.73
N ASP A 71 -2.09 25.95 -18.02
CA ASP A 71 -2.68 25.02 -18.99
C ASP A 71 -2.23 23.56 -18.78
N TYR A 72 -1.14 23.34 -18.05
CA TYR A 72 -0.50 22.02 -17.90
C TYR A 72 -0.44 21.51 -16.46
N LEU A 73 -1.08 22.21 -15.52
CA LEU A 73 -1.24 21.73 -14.15
C LEU A 73 -2.13 20.47 -14.15
N ALA A 74 -1.68 19.42 -13.44
CA ALA A 74 -2.49 18.23 -13.22
C ALA A 74 -3.59 18.50 -12.19
N THR A 75 -4.80 18.05 -12.48
CA THR A 75 -5.98 18.28 -11.61
C THR A 75 -5.89 17.49 -10.32
N ASP A 76 -5.47 16.22 -10.41
CA ASP A 76 -5.41 15.29 -9.28
C ASP A 76 -3.97 14.82 -9.09
N THR A 77 -3.26 15.45 -8.16
CA THR A 77 -1.84 15.17 -7.89
C THR A 77 -1.64 14.29 -6.68
N THR A 78 -2.70 14.02 -5.92
CA THR A 78 -2.61 13.28 -4.67
C THR A 78 -3.76 12.30 -4.54
N VAL A 79 -3.46 11.09 -4.07
CA VAL A 79 -4.45 10.05 -3.74
C VAL A 79 -4.23 9.63 -2.30
N MET A 80 -5.29 9.71 -1.49
CA MET A 80 -5.32 9.19 -0.12
C MET A 80 -5.95 7.80 -0.14
N ILE A 81 -5.24 6.83 0.44
CA ILE A 81 -5.66 5.43 0.49
C ILE A 81 -5.78 5.03 1.95
N GLU A 82 -6.98 4.70 2.38
CA GLU A 82 -7.21 4.09 3.70
C GLU A 82 -6.60 2.68 3.73
N ALA A 83 -5.88 2.38 4.81
CA ALA A 83 -5.17 1.13 4.96
C ALA A 83 -5.20 0.64 6.40
N LEU A 84 -5.04 -0.68 6.54
CA LEU A 84 -4.77 -1.32 7.83
C LEU A 84 -3.30 -1.70 7.89
N CYS A 85 -2.71 -1.51 9.05
CA CYS A 85 -1.32 -1.81 9.34
C CYS A 85 -1.18 -2.59 10.65
N ARG A 86 -0.04 -3.23 10.85
CA ARG A 86 0.27 -3.89 12.14
C ARG A 86 0.68 -2.89 13.21
N ALA A 87 0.52 -3.30 14.46
CA ALA A 87 0.94 -2.56 15.66
C ALA A 87 2.44 -2.20 15.73
N ASN A 88 3.30 -2.77 14.87
CA ASN A 88 4.71 -2.34 14.80
C ASN A 88 4.87 -0.90 14.30
N LEU A 89 3.84 -0.30 13.69
CA LEU A 89 3.85 1.13 13.37
C LEU A 89 3.81 2.06 14.60
N VAL A 90 3.32 1.60 15.77
CA VAL A 90 3.21 2.47 16.98
C VAL A 90 4.56 3.03 17.40
N GLY A 91 5.64 2.25 17.22
CA GLY A 91 6.98 2.66 17.64
C GLY A 91 7.65 3.67 16.71
N LEU A 92 7.07 3.95 15.55
CA LEU A 92 7.67 4.85 14.56
C LEU A 92 7.34 6.30 14.88
N LYS A 93 8.33 7.16 14.66
CA LYS A 93 8.24 8.61 14.85
C LYS A 93 8.03 9.30 13.51
N GLU A 94 7.58 10.54 13.58
CA GLU A 94 7.57 11.41 12.41
C GLU A 94 8.97 11.51 11.79
N GLY A 95 9.03 11.41 10.47
CA GLY A 95 10.28 11.40 9.69
C GLY A 95 10.90 10.02 9.49
N ASP A 96 10.48 8.99 10.24
CA ASP A 96 10.98 7.63 10.04
C ASP A 96 10.61 7.12 8.64
N VAL A 97 11.51 6.34 8.03
CA VAL A 97 11.29 5.69 6.74
C VAL A 97 11.15 4.20 6.95
N LEU A 98 10.10 3.62 6.37
CA LEU A 98 9.82 2.20 6.42
C LEU A 98 9.52 1.64 5.03
N GLN A 99 9.74 0.34 4.87
CA GLN A 99 9.34 -0.39 3.67
C GLN A 99 8.14 -1.27 3.98
N LEU A 100 7.06 -1.10 3.23
CA LEU A 100 5.94 -2.02 3.21
C LEU A 100 6.14 -3.03 2.08
N GLU A 101 6.16 -4.32 2.43
CA GLU A 101 6.41 -5.39 1.45
C GLU A 101 5.43 -5.31 0.28
N ARG A 102 5.96 -5.22 -0.95
CA ARG A 102 5.20 -5.09 -2.21
C ARG A 102 4.35 -3.82 -2.36
N LYS A 103 4.50 -2.85 -1.46
CA LYS A 103 3.84 -1.54 -1.54
C LYS A 103 4.85 -0.40 -1.75
N GLY A 104 6.09 -0.58 -1.32
CA GLY A 104 7.18 0.38 -1.55
C GLY A 104 7.70 0.97 -0.25
N TYR A 105 8.35 2.13 -0.36
CA TYR A 105 8.89 2.87 0.77
C TYR A 105 7.96 4.01 1.16
N PHE A 106 7.88 4.27 2.45
CA PHE A 106 7.01 5.27 3.03
C PHE A 106 7.78 6.07 4.09
N ARG A 107 7.53 7.37 4.15
CA ARG A 107 7.95 8.24 5.26
C ARG A 107 6.75 8.46 6.18
N VAL A 108 6.95 8.34 7.49
CA VAL A 108 5.94 8.69 8.49
C VAL A 108 5.82 10.21 8.53
N ASP A 109 4.65 10.74 8.16
CA ASP A 109 4.35 12.15 8.27
C ASP A 109 3.64 12.45 9.59
N LYS A 110 2.70 11.60 10.00
CA LYS A 110 2.11 11.62 11.34
C LYS A 110 2.22 10.26 11.99
N SER A 111 2.79 10.22 13.19
CA SER A 111 2.85 9.00 13.98
C SER A 111 1.55 8.75 14.75
N VAL A 112 1.28 7.46 15.02
CA VAL A 112 0.12 7.00 15.79
C VAL A 112 -0.02 7.71 17.15
N CYS A 113 1.11 8.05 17.77
CA CYS A 113 1.18 8.62 19.12
C CYS A 113 0.70 10.08 19.21
N HIS A 114 0.55 10.78 18.08
CA HIS A 114 0.21 12.21 18.05
C HIS A 114 -1.28 12.49 17.83
N GLU A 115 -2.06 11.49 17.41
CA GLU A 115 -3.48 11.64 17.10
C GLU A 115 -4.33 10.96 18.20
N PRO A 116 -5.36 11.63 18.75
CA PRO A 116 -6.26 11.01 19.74
C PRO A 116 -7.04 9.81 19.17
N GLU A 117 -7.13 9.70 17.84
CA GLU A 117 -7.76 8.58 17.12
C GLU A 117 -6.75 7.53 16.62
N GLY A 118 -5.44 7.69 16.87
CA GLY A 118 -4.43 6.66 16.63
C GLY A 118 -4.18 6.31 15.16
N ARG A 119 -4.57 7.16 14.21
CA ARG A 119 -4.36 6.95 12.77
C ARG A 119 -2.99 7.48 12.33
N ALA A 120 -2.18 6.64 11.68
CA ALA A 120 -0.90 7.07 11.11
C ALA A 120 -1.07 7.64 9.70
N VAL A 121 -0.30 8.66 9.33
CA VAL A 121 -0.23 9.15 7.95
C VAL A 121 1.14 8.88 7.37
N LEU A 122 1.18 8.15 6.26
CA LEU A 122 2.41 7.73 5.60
C LEU A 122 2.47 8.28 4.17
N PHE A 123 3.57 8.95 3.82
CA PHE A 123 3.79 9.45 2.47
C PHE A 123 4.57 8.41 1.68
N LYS A 124 4.02 7.95 0.56
CA LYS A 124 4.72 7.05 -0.35
C LYS A 124 5.89 7.79 -0.99
N ILE A 125 7.08 7.23 -0.85
CA ILE A 125 8.28 7.76 -1.48
C ILE A 125 8.29 7.29 -2.94
N PRO A 126 8.27 8.20 -3.92
CA PRO A 126 8.33 7.81 -5.33
C PRO A 126 9.63 7.06 -5.60
N THR A 127 9.53 5.89 -6.22
CA THR A 127 10.70 5.13 -6.66
C THR A 127 10.72 5.09 -8.18
N SER A 128 11.92 5.07 -8.79
CA SER A 128 12.09 5.04 -10.25
C SER A 128 11.68 3.72 -10.91
N GLY A 129 11.13 2.76 -10.15
CA GLY A 129 10.61 1.50 -10.67
C GLY A 129 9.16 1.69 -11.11
N LYS A 130 8.75 1.05 -12.23
CA LYS A 130 7.34 0.98 -12.61
C LYS A 130 6.55 0.36 -11.46
N ASP A 131 5.60 1.09 -10.90
CA ASP A 131 4.59 0.52 -10.01
C ASP A 131 3.84 -0.54 -10.82
N SER A 132 4.08 -1.82 -10.51
CA SER A 132 3.35 -2.93 -11.12
C SER A 132 1.94 -2.94 -10.53
N SER A 133 1.01 -2.30 -11.22
CA SER A 133 -0.43 -2.50 -11.04
C SER A 133 -0.82 -3.96 -11.29
#